data_AF-A0A1L6PP61-F1
#
_entry.id   AF-A0A1L6PP61-F1
#
_cell.length_a   1.000
_cell.length_b   1.000
_cell.length_c   1.000
_cell.angle_alpha   90.00
_cell.angle_beta   90.00
_cell.angle_gamma   90.00
#
_symmetry.space_group_name_H-M   'P 1'
#
loop_
_entity.id
_entity.type
_entity.pdbx_description
1 polymer ?
#
loop_
_entity_poly.entity_id
_entity_poly.type
_entity_poly.pdbx_seq_one_letter_code
_entity_poly.pdbx_strand_id
1 'polypeptide(L)'
;MRLMRTSRSNTGWAFAAVAAASLLVGGYAAPAVGQEAPRSEAAAPAKAAPAVSSPGAAAAMVSPTANSTTRAIANKQPESVQAMANLCGAGYVLQYAEQLPDSRRFGTLFTYQKNTSPFSSCAMFDNNLGTAKYMKLTLCPNQLSKPCSVDEGTFSQYAGPVRVTDGMCAEVTAIMKNSKSATTALIDRRFAVPPCN
;
A
#
# COMPACT_ATOMS: atom_id res chain seq x y z
N MET A 1 38.79 25.35 -4.25
CA MET A 1 39.59 25.56 -3.02
C MET A 1 38.86 24.86 -1.88
N ARG A 2 39.51 23.86 -1.26
CA ARG A 2 39.36 23.25 0.10
C ARG A 2 37.95 23.16 0.75
N LEU A 3 37.53 22.09 1.42
CA LEU A 3 38.11 20.79 1.81
C LEU A 3 36.96 19.96 2.43
N MET A 4 36.98 18.65 2.17
CA MET A 4 36.20 17.63 2.88
C MET A 4 36.50 17.63 4.39
N ARG A 5 35.50 17.33 5.22
CA ARG A 5 35.69 16.79 6.57
C ARG A 5 34.94 15.46 6.72
N THR A 6 35.72 14.39 6.65
CA THR A 6 35.46 13.09 7.26
C THR A 6 35.55 13.18 8.78
N SER A 7 34.67 12.49 9.52
CA SER A 7 34.93 12.09 10.90
C SER A 7 34.47 10.65 11.14
N ARG A 8 35.36 9.86 11.76
CA ARG A 8 35.27 8.44 12.12
C ARG A 8 34.91 8.28 13.61
N SER A 9 34.61 7.03 13.99
CA SER A 9 34.79 6.34 15.29
C SER A 9 33.45 5.91 15.90
N ASN A 10 33.06 4.63 16.00
CA ASN A 10 33.68 3.38 16.49
C ASN A 10 33.92 3.32 18.01
N THR A 11 33.05 2.58 18.71
CA THR A 11 33.19 1.92 20.04
C THR A 11 31.81 1.30 20.35
N GLY A 12 31.58 -0.01 20.49
CA GLY A 12 32.34 -1.01 21.24
C GLY A 12 31.67 -1.19 22.61
N TRP A 13 30.64 -2.04 22.71
CA TRP A 13 29.97 -2.33 24.00
C TRP A 13 30.37 -3.72 24.49
N ALA A 14 31.04 -3.72 25.64
CA ALA A 14 31.56 -4.87 26.34
C ALA A 14 30.49 -5.54 27.20
N PHE A 15 30.56 -6.86 27.26
CA PHE A 15 29.81 -7.72 28.18
C PHE A 15 30.34 -7.57 29.61
N ALA A 16 29.44 -7.44 30.58
CA ALA A 16 29.76 -7.61 32.00
C ALA A 16 28.95 -8.80 32.55
N ALA A 17 29.65 -9.87 32.88
CA ALA A 17 29.14 -11.00 33.62
C ALA A 17 29.13 -10.67 35.13
N VAL A 18 28.05 -11.06 35.82
CA VAL A 18 27.99 -11.06 37.29
C VAL A 18 27.80 -12.51 37.73
N ALA A 19 28.70 -12.97 38.58
CA ALA A 19 28.70 -14.28 39.22
C ALA A 19 28.64 -14.11 40.75
N ALA A 20 28.41 -15.23 41.44
CA ALA A 20 28.45 -15.52 42.89
C ALA A 20 27.05 -15.62 43.54
N ALA A 21 26.56 -16.82 43.92
CA ALA A 21 26.96 -17.73 45.02
C ALA A 21 26.35 -17.28 46.36
N SER A 22 25.87 -18.08 47.32
CA SER A 22 25.54 -19.50 47.58
C SER A 22 24.94 -19.51 49.02
N LEU A 23 24.32 -20.62 49.48
CA LEU A 23 24.12 -21.13 50.88
C LEU A 23 22.69 -21.75 51.02
N LEU A 24 22.47 -23.07 50.97
CA LEU A 24 22.73 -24.21 51.88
C LEU A 24 21.59 -24.55 52.87
N VAL A 25 21.48 -25.87 53.15
CA VAL A 25 20.65 -26.63 54.14
C VAL A 25 19.32 -27.20 53.59
N GLY A 26 18.96 -28.50 53.62
CA GLY A 26 19.57 -29.76 54.10
C GLY A 26 18.54 -30.93 54.00
N GLY A 27 19.02 -32.19 53.83
CA GLY A 27 18.29 -33.49 53.97
C GLY A 27 17.21 -33.81 52.90
N TYR A 28 16.94 -35.02 52.40
CA TYR A 28 17.16 -36.40 52.85
C TYR A 28 17.00 -37.37 51.63
N ALA A 29 17.72 -38.51 51.66
CA ALA A 29 17.47 -39.84 51.06
C ALA A 29 16.94 -40.05 49.60
N ALA A 30 17.63 -40.94 48.87
CA ALA A 30 17.33 -41.50 47.53
C ALA A 30 16.30 -42.67 47.55
N PRO A 31 15.96 -43.42 46.45
CA PRO A 31 16.36 -43.32 45.03
C PRO A 31 15.23 -43.52 43.97
N ALA A 32 15.60 -43.23 42.71
CA ALA A 32 15.22 -43.91 41.45
C ALA A 32 13.74 -44.20 41.10
N VAL A 33 13.20 -43.41 40.16
CA VAL A 33 12.55 -43.96 38.95
C VAL A 33 12.66 -42.92 37.83
N GLY A 34 13.10 -43.38 36.67
CA GLY A 34 13.37 -42.54 35.51
C GLY A 34 12.11 -41.97 34.87
N GLN A 35 12.26 -40.79 34.27
CA GLN A 35 11.46 -40.28 33.17
C GLN A 35 12.21 -39.07 32.58
N GLU A 36 12.92 -39.29 31.47
CA GLU A 36 13.46 -38.24 30.61
C GLU A 36 12.30 -37.37 30.11
N ALA A 37 12.17 -36.16 30.67
CA ALA A 37 11.38 -35.12 30.06
C ALA A 37 12.18 -34.55 28.87
N PRO A 38 11.67 -34.59 27.63
CA PRO A 38 12.33 -33.95 26.51
C PRO A 38 12.36 -32.44 26.75
N ARG A 39 13.58 -31.91 26.81
CA ARG A 39 13.91 -30.49 26.85
C ARG A 39 13.17 -29.80 25.70
N SER A 40 12.22 -28.92 26.02
CA SER A 40 11.57 -28.07 25.04
C SER A 40 12.63 -27.18 24.39
N GLU A 41 13.02 -27.55 23.17
CA GLU A 41 13.75 -26.70 22.24
C GLU A 41 12.83 -25.51 21.92
N ALA A 42 13.21 -24.32 22.38
CA ALA A 42 12.51 -23.10 22.05
C ALA A 42 12.57 -22.87 20.54
N ALA A 43 11.45 -23.13 19.86
CA ALA A 43 11.30 -22.87 18.44
C ALA A 43 11.51 -21.36 18.17
N ALA A 44 12.50 -21.05 17.35
CA ALA A 44 12.73 -19.70 16.83
C ALA A 44 11.46 -19.19 16.11
N PRO A 45 11.12 -17.89 16.21
CA PRO A 45 9.96 -17.34 15.54
C PRO A 45 10.13 -17.48 14.02
N ALA A 46 9.26 -18.26 13.39
CA ALA A 46 9.17 -18.37 11.95
C ALA A 46 8.91 -16.97 11.37
N LYS A 47 9.81 -16.49 10.51
CA LYS A 47 9.56 -15.31 9.68
C LYS A 47 8.30 -15.57 8.86
N ALA A 48 7.26 -14.75 9.06
CA ALA A 48 6.07 -14.79 8.23
C ALA A 48 6.48 -14.64 6.75
N ALA A 49 6.14 -15.64 5.94
CA ALA A 49 6.29 -15.55 4.50
C ALA A 49 5.36 -14.45 3.95
N PRO A 50 5.77 -13.67 2.94
CA PRO A 50 4.89 -12.70 2.31
C PRO A 50 3.67 -13.44 1.73
N ALA A 51 2.48 -12.94 2.03
CA ALA A 51 1.25 -13.48 1.48
C ALA A 51 1.30 -13.36 -0.05
N VAL A 52 1.30 -14.49 -0.74
CA VAL A 52 1.23 -14.53 -2.19
C VAL A 52 -0.19 -14.14 -2.59
N SER A 53 -0.33 -13.01 -3.28
CA SER A 53 -1.60 -12.55 -3.84
C SER A 53 -2.08 -13.56 -4.88
N SER A 54 -3.09 -14.38 -4.54
CA SER A 54 -3.72 -15.29 -5.49
C SER A 54 -4.56 -14.49 -6.50
N PRO A 55 -4.57 -14.86 -7.79
CA PRO A 55 -5.48 -14.28 -8.79
C PRO A 55 -6.95 -14.27 -8.36
N GLY A 56 -7.37 -15.22 -7.54
CA GLY A 56 -8.73 -15.28 -6.98
C GLY A 56 -9.04 -14.16 -5.98
N ALA A 57 -8.04 -13.65 -5.25
CA ALA A 57 -8.22 -12.55 -4.31
C ALA A 57 -8.48 -11.22 -5.04
N ALA A 58 -7.78 -10.97 -6.15
CA ALA A 58 -8.01 -9.78 -6.96
C ALA A 58 -9.39 -9.81 -7.65
N ALA A 59 -9.82 -10.98 -8.16
CA ALA A 59 -11.14 -11.14 -8.75
C ALA A 59 -12.28 -10.85 -7.75
N ALA A 60 -12.13 -11.25 -6.49
CA ALA A 60 -13.09 -10.94 -5.42
C ALA A 60 -13.15 -9.44 -5.07
N MET A 61 -12.12 -8.67 -5.43
CA MET A 61 -12.06 -7.23 -5.21
C MET A 61 -12.63 -6.44 -6.39
N VAL A 62 -13.01 -7.05 -7.50
CA VAL A 62 -13.58 -6.34 -8.67
C VAL A 62 -15.09 -6.22 -8.54
N SER A 63 -15.59 -4.99 -8.68
CA SER A 63 -17.02 -4.71 -8.66
C SER A 63 -17.79 -5.50 -9.73
N PRO A 64 -18.98 -6.02 -9.42
CA PRO A 64 -19.86 -6.64 -10.42
C PRO A 64 -20.24 -5.70 -11.57
N THR A 65 -20.16 -4.38 -11.39
CA THR A 65 -20.47 -3.38 -12.43
C THR A 65 -19.24 -2.85 -13.17
N ALA A 66 -18.03 -3.34 -12.84
CA ALA A 66 -16.80 -2.97 -13.55
C ALA A 66 -16.85 -3.41 -15.02
N ASN A 67 -16.32 -2.59 -15.92
CA ASN A 67 -16.28 -2.91 -17.36
C ASN A 67 -15.22 -3.97 -17.68
N SER A 68 -15.25 -4.49 -18.92
CA SER A 68 -14.31 -5.51 -19.40
C SER A 68 -12.84 -5.07 -19.34
N THR A 69 -12.55 -3.80 -19.63
CA THR A 69 -11.20 -3.22 -19.53
C THR A 69 -10.68 -3.28 -18.10
N THR A 70 -11.49 -2.87 -17.12
CA THR A 70 -11.13 -2.89 -15.70
C THR A 70 -10.86 -4.32 -15.23
N ARG A 71 -11.72 -5.27 -15.62
CA ARG A 71 -11.50 -6.71 -15.32
C ARG A 71 -10.24 -7.25 -15.96
N ALA A 72 -9.96 -6.88 -17.21
CA ALA A 72 -8.74 -7.30 -17.90
C ALA A 72 -7.48 -6.76 -17.21
N ILE A 73 -7.49 -5.50 -16.74
CA ILE A 73 -6.40 -4.93 -15.96
C ILE A 73 -6.24 -5.66 -14.63
N ALA A 74 -7.34 -5.91 -13.90
CA ALA A 74 -7.29 -6.64 -12.64
C ALA A 74 -6.73 -8.06 -12.79
N ASN A 75 -7.07 -8.77 -13.87
CA ASN A 75 -6.53 -10.09 -14.15
C ASN A 75 -5.04 -10.06 -14.53
N LYS A 76 -4.60 -9.02 -15.26
CA LYS A 76 -3.19 -8.86 -15.65
C LYS A 76 -2.30 -8.35 -14.52
N GLN A 77 -2.86 -7.60 -13.58
CA GLN A 77 -2.13 -6.87 -12.54
C GLN A 77 -2.81 -7.01 -11.16
N PRO A 78 -3.02 -8.24 -10.67
CA PRO A 78 -3.74 -8.48 -9.42
C PRO A 78 -3.04 -7.84 -8.22
N GLU A 79 -1.71 -7.85 -8.19
CA GLU A 79 -0.91 -7.27 -7.09
C GLU A 79 -1.04 -5.75 -7.02
N SER A 80 -1.01 -5.04 -8.15
CA SER A 80 -1.16 -3.58 -8.19
C SER A 80 -2.56 -3.16 -7.74
N VAL A 81 -3.60 -3.87 -8.21
CA VAL A 81 -4.97 -3.64 -7.76
C VAL A 81 -5.09 -3.84 -6.25
N GLN A 82 -4.56 -4.94 -5.72
CA GLN A 82 -4.64 -5.21 -4.28
C GLN A 82 -3.86 -4.18 -3.46
N ALA A 83 -2.65 -3.81 -3.88
CA ALA A 83 -1.84 -2.81 -3.19
C ALA A 83 -2.55 -1.45 -3.13
N MET A 84 -3.13 -0.99 -4.23
CA MET A 84 -3.87 0.27 -4.28
C MET A 84 -5.18 0.20 -3.47
N ALA A 85 -5.88 -0.94 -3.49
CA ALA A 85 -7.07 -1.15 -2.66
C ALA A 85 -6.75 -1.09 -1.17
N ASN A 86 -5.64 -1.70 -0.73
CA ASN A 86 -5.20 -1.67 0.66
C ASN A 86 -4.93 -0.22 1.14
N LEU A 87 -4.41 0.63 0.26
CA LEU A 87 -4.21 2.05 0.55
C LEU A 87 -5.55 2.80 0.67
N CYS A 88 -6.58 2.42 -0.09
CA CYS A 88 -7.94 2.95 0.08
C CYS A 88 -8.58 2.48 1.40
N GLY A 89 -8.29 1.26 1.84
CA GLY A 89 -8.71 0.69 3.11
C GLY A 89 -9.73 -0.44 2.96
N ALA A 90 -10.16 -1.01 4.07
CA ALA A 90 -11.08 -2.15 4.08
C ALA A 90 -12.47 -1.80 3.51
N GLY A 91 -13.04 -2.74 2.74
CA GLY A 91 -14.38 -2.65 2.16
C GLY A 91 -14.46 -1.90 0.82
N TYR A 92 -13.33 -1.43 0.30
CA TYR A 92 -13.24 -0.86 -1.04
C TYR A 92 -13.08 -1.95 -2.09
N VAL A 93 -13.90 -1.90 -3.14
CA VAL A 93 -13.83 -2.77 -4.32
C VAL A 93 -13.51 -1.95 -5.57
N LEU A 94 -12.72 -2.53 -6.47
CA LEU A 94 -12.30 -1.91 -7.73
C LEU A 94 -13.51 -1.66 -8.62
N GLN A 95 -13.79 -0.40 -8.92
CA GLN A 95 -14.86 0.01 -9.80
C GLN A 95 -14.34 0.33 -11.20
N TYR A 96 -13.16 0.93 -11.29
CA TYR A 96 -12.55 1.35 -12.53
C TYR A 96 -11.04 1.19 -12.49
N ALA A 97 -10.46 0.72 -13.60
CA ALA A 97 -9.03 0.79 -13.84
C ALA A 97 -8.77 1.18 -15.30
N GLU A 98 -7.76 2.03 -15.51
CA GLU A 98 -7.31 2.43 -16.84
C GLU A 98 -5.80 2.59 -16.87
N GLN A 99 -5.15 2.04 -17.90
CA GLN A 99 -3.75 2.30 -18.19
C GLN A 99 -3.65 3.59 -19.01
N LEU A 100 -2.82 4.52 -18.55
CA LEU A 100 -2.71 5.85 -19.10
C LEU A 100 -1.31 6.13 -19.64
N PRO A 101 -1.19 6.96 -20.70
CA PRO A 101 -2.30 7.49 -21.50
C PRO A 101 -2.95 6.43 -22.41
N ASP A 102 -2.27 5.31 -22.62
CA ASP A 102 -2.64 4.21 -23.51
C ASP A 102 -1.80 2.96 -23.15
N SER A 103 -1.51 2.11 -24.14
CA SER A 103 -0.67 0.91 -23.98
C SER A 103 0.76 1.20 -23.50
N ARG A 104 1.26 2.43 -23.62
CA ARG A 104 2.55 2.85 -23.05
C ARG A 104 2.58 2.77 -21.53
N ARG A 105 1.42 2.83 -20.87
CA ARG A 105 1.23 2.68 -19.43
C ARG A 105 2.26 3.47 -18.61
N PHE A 106 2.24 4.79 -18.75
CA PHE A 106 3.00 5.71 -17.90
C PHE A 106 2.45 5.76 -16.48
N GLY A 107 1.14 5.55 -16.34
CA GLY A 107 0.50 5.35 -15.05
C GLY A 107 -0.74 4.48 -15.17
N THR A 108 -1.28 4.08 -14.03
CA THR A 108 -2.54 3.34 -13.96
C THR A 108 -3.47 4.06 -12.99
N LEU A 109 -4.64 4.47 -13.47
CA LEU A 109 -5.65 5.13 -12.66
C LEU A 109 -6.61 4.08 -12.12
N PHE A 110 -6.79 4.04 -10.81
CA PHE A 110 -7.73 3.16 -10.14
C PHE A 110 -8.77 3.97 -9.38
N THR A 111 -10.02 3.54 -9.45
CA THR A 111 -11.03 3.98 -8.48
C THR A 111 -11.70 2.80 -7.82
N TYR A 112 -11.90 2.97 -6.53
CA TYR A 112 -12.52 2.01 -5.66
C TYR A 112 -13.76 2.62 -5.02
N GLN A 113 -14.77 1.79 -4.80
CA GLN A 113 -16.00 2.18 -4.13
C GLN A 113 -16.23 1.32 -2.91
N LYS A 114 -16.78 1.94 -1.87
CA LYS A 114 -17.33 1.26 -0.71
C LYS A 114 -18.85 1.44 -0.75
N ASN A 115 -19.55 0.34 -1.02
CA ASN A 115 -21.00 0.31 -1.24
C ASN A 115 -21.80 0.09 0.05
N THR A 116 -21.21 0.40 1.19
CA THR A 116 -21.84 0.34 2.51
C THR A 116 -21.92 1.75 3.08
N SER A 117 -23.04 2.10 3.72
CA SER A 117 -23.19 3.43 4.31
C SER A 117 -22.07 3.75 5.34
N PRO A 118 -21.44 4.93 5.28
CA PRO A 118 -21.60 5.94 4.24
C PRO A 118 -20.89 5.53 2.94
N PHE A 119 -21.60 5.69 1.81
CA PHE A 119 -21.03 5.44 0.49
C PHE A 119 -19.80 6.32 0.27
N SER A 120 -18.73 5.75 -0.27
CA SER A 120 -17.51 6.52 -0.52
C SER A 120 -16.76 6.02 -1.74
N SER A 121 -15.99 6.92 -2.32
CA SER A 121 -15.09 6.62 -3.43
C SER A 121 -13.66 7.00 -3.05
N CYS A 122 -12.73 6.21 -3.55
CA CYS A 122 -11.30 6.40 -3.37
C CYS A 122 -10.64 6.33 -4.75
N ALA A 123 -9.74 7.25 -5.06
CA ALA A 123 -8.93 7.19 -6.27
C ALA A 123 -7.44 7.08 -5.91
N MET A 124 -6.73 6.29 -6.72
CA MET A 124 -5.29 6.08 -6.68
C MET A 124 -4.71 6.24 -8.07
N PHE A 125 -3.57 6.89 -8.19
CA PHE A 125 -2.87 7.05 -9.47
C PHE A 125 -1.45 6.53 -9.36
N ASP A 126 -1.21 5.36 -9.94
CA ASP A 126 0.06 4.65 -9.92
C ASP A 126 1.04 5.21 -10.96
N ASN A 127 2.31 5.31 -10.60
CA ASN A 127 3.41 5.75 -11.45
C ASN A 127 4.17 4.54 -11.98
N ASN A 128 4.04 4.29 -13.29
CA ASN A 128 4.65 3.15 -13.95
C ASN A 128 5.93 3.51 -14.73
N LEU A 129 6.48 4.72 -14.55
CA LEU A 129 7.71 5.18 -15.22
C LEU A 129 9.01 4.92 -14.45
N GLY A 130 8.94 4.33 -13.24
CA GLY A 130 10.11 4.00 -12.42
C GLY A 130 10.94 5.20 -11.93
N THR A 131 10.49 6.42 -12.20
CA THR A 131 11.14 7.67 -11.84
C THR A 131 10.12 8.65 -11.32
N ALA A 132 10.51 9.46 -10.33
CA ALA A 132 9.58 10.42 -9.74
C ALA A 132 9.01 11.37 -10.80
N LYS A 133 7.71 11.63 -10.70
CA LYS A 133 6.98 12.57 -11.55
C LYS A 133 6.16 13.50 -10.70
N TYR A 134 5.94 14.70 -11.21
CA TYR A 134 4.90 15.53 -10.65
C TYR A 134 3.56 14.93 -11.02
N MET A 135 2.75 14.61 -10.02
CA MET A 135 1.43 14.04 -10.20
C MET A 135 0.43 14.86 -9.39
N LYS A 136 -0.77 14.99 -9.95
CA LYS A 136 -1.93 15.59 -9.28
C LYS A 136 -3.12 14.68 -9.51
N LEU A 137 -3.69 14.20 -8.43
CA LEU A 137 -4.92 13.43 -8.43
C LEU A 137 -6.00 14.23 -7.70
N THR A 138 -7.11 14.49 -8.38
CA THR A 138 -8.26 15.18 -7.83
C THR A 138 -9.47 14.29 -7.94
N LEU A 139 -10.27 14.21 -6.88
CA LEU A 139 -11.56 13.53 -6.83
C LEU A 139 -12.61 14.52 -6.32
N CYS A 140 -13.54 14.91 -7.19
CA CYS A 140 -14.61 15.85 -6.90
C CYS A 140 -15.95 15.11 -6.79
N PRO A 141 -16.70 15.24 -5.69
CA PRO A 141 -18.05 14.71 -5.61
C PRO A 141 -18.95 15.33 -6.69
N ASN A 142 -19.98 14.61 -7.13
CA ASN A 142 -21.01 15.18 -8.02
C ASN A 142 -22.01 16.09 -7.25
N GLN A 143 -21.49 16.93 -6.36
CA GLN A 143 -22.25 17.87 -5.53
C GLN A 143 -21.44 19.16 -5.41
N LEU A 144 -21.99 20.26 -5.94
CA LEU A 144 -21.31 21.55 -5.99
C LEU A 144 -20.94 22.12 -4.61
N SER A 145 -21.64 21.72 -3.56
CA SER A 145 -21.40 22.17 -2.18
C SER A 145 -20.29 21.42 -1.46
N LYS A 146 -19.79 20.31 -2.02
CA LYS A 146 -18.75 19.50 -1.37
C LYS A 146 -17.38 19.75 -1.99
N PRO A 147 -16.33 19.91 -1.16
CA PRO A 147 -14.99 20.14 -1.68
C PRO A 147 -14.45 18.89 -2.38
N CYS A 148 -13.62 19.10 -3.40
CA CYS A 148 -12.81 18.04 -3.99
C CYS A 148 -11.68 17.63 -3.03
N SER A 149 -11.33 16.35 -3.04
CA SER A 149 -10.11 15.84 -2.41
C SER A 149 -8.99 15.87 -3.45
N VAL A 150 -7.82 16.40 -3.06
CA VAL A 150 -6.66 16.57 -3.95
C VAL A 150 -5.43 16.03 -3.27
N ASP A 151 -4.62 15.28 -4.03
CA ASP A 151 -3.24 14.96 -3.68
C ASP A 151 -2.33 15.40 -4.83
N GLU A 152 -1.29 16.17 -4.50
CA GLU A 152 -0.41 16.82 -5.48
C GLU A 152 1.02 16.83 -4.95
N GLY A 153 1.98 16.43 -5.79
CA GLY A 153 3.36 16.34 -5.36
C GLY A 153 4.25 15.68 -6.40
N THR A 154 5.51 15.46 -6.00
CA THR A 154 6.46 14.67 -6.78
C THR A 154 6.54 13.27 -6.18
N PHE A 155 6.00 12.28 -6.89
CA PHE A 155 5.85 10.92 -6.38
C PHE A 155 6.63 9.92 -7.23
N SER A 156 7.34 9.01 -6.58
CA SER A 156 8.05 7.89 -7.20
C SER A 156 7.15 6.68 -7.44
N GLN A 157 6.08 6.53 -6.65
CA GLN A 157 5.22 5.35 -6.68
C GLN A 157 3.78 5.69 -7.04
N TYR A 158 3.11 6.58 -6.32
CA TYR A 158 1.71 6.88 -6.59
C TYR A 158 1.31 8.24 -6.01
N ALA A 159 0.22 8.80 -6.53
CA ALA A 159 -0.57 9.86 -5.89
C ALA A 159 -1.90 9.28 -5.37
N GLY A 160 -2.41 9.85 -4.28
CA GLY A 160 -3.54 9.36 -3.52
C GLY A 160 -3.10 8.60 -2.25
N PRO A 161 -4.07 8.10 -1.45
CA PRO A 161 -5.49 8.06 -1.73
C PRO A 161 -6.20 9.40 -1.55
N VAL A 162 -6.96 9.83 -2.56
CA VAL A 162 -7.97 10.89 -2.42
C VAL A 162 -9.33 10.23 -2.21
N ARG A 163 -10.10 10.74 -1.25
CA ARG A 163 -11.37 10.14 -0.85
C ARG A 163 -12.48 11.17 -0.76
N VAL A 164 -13.68 10.76 -1.14
CA VAL A 164 -14.90 11.54 -0.94
C VAL A 164 -16.04 10.67 -0.45
N THR A 165 -16.88 11.25 0.40
CA THR A 165 -18.16 10.68 0.82
C THR A 165 -19.23 11.04 -0.20
N ASP A 166 -20.07 10.09 -0.57
CA ASP A 166 -21.08 10.19 -1.64
C ASP A 166 -20.45 10.42 -3.02
N GLY A 167 -19.41 9.63 -3.35
CA GLY A 167 -18.66 9.73 -4.59
C GLY A 167 -19.30 9.08 -5.83
N MET A 168 -20.60 8.79 -5.81
CA MET A 168 -21.30 8.35 -7.02
C MET A 168 -21.21 9.45 -8.08
N CYS A 169 -20.86 9.08 -9.31
CA CYS A 169 -20.62 10.01 -10.41
C CYS A 169 -19.51 11.04 -10.14
N ALA A 170 -18.65 10.83 -9.14
CA ALA A 170 -17.58 11.75 -8.83
C ALA A 170 -16.64 11.92 -10.02
N GLU A 171 -16.08 13.10 -10.19
CA GLU A 171 -15.13 13.38 -11.23
C GLU A 171 -13.71 13.15 -10.73
N VAL A 172 -12.93 12.38 -11.49
CA VAL A 172 -11.51 12.18 -11.25
C VAL A 172 -10.71 12.87 -12.32
N THR A 173 -9.71 13.63 -11.88
CA THR A 173 -8.69 14.21 -12.74
C THR A 173 -7.32 13.68 -12.31
N ALA A 174 -6.59 13.06 -13.24
CA ALA A 174 -5.24 12.56 -13.05
C ALA A 174 -4.29 13.26 -14.02
N ILE A 175 -3.33 14.01 -13.48
CA ILE A 175 -2.31 14.73 -14.24
C ILE A 175 -0.95 14.16 -13.87
N MET A 176 -0.11 13.90 -14.86
CA MET A 176 1.30 13.56 -14.70
C MET A 176 2.18 14.45 -15.56
N LYS A 177 3.26 14.96 -14.99
CA LYS A 177 4.24 15.82 -15.67
C LYS A 177 5.66 15.43 -15.28
N ASN A 178 6.63 15.82 -16.11
CA ASN A 178 8.05 15.68 -15.78
C ASN A 178 8.46 16.47 -14.53
N SER A 179 7.84 17.64 -14.31
CA SER A 179 8.03 18.48 -13.12
C SER A 179 6.81 19.37 -12.89
N LYS A 180 6.72 20.00 -11.71
CA LYS A 180 5.60 20.92 -11.37
C LYS A 180 5.47 22.06 -12.37
N SER A 181 6.59 22.61 -12.84
CA SER A 181 6.65 23.76 -13.76
C SER A 181 6.52 23.37 -15.23
N ALA A 182 6.44 22.08 -15.56
CA ALA A 182 6.30 21.66 -16.95
C ALA A 182 4.94 22.09 -17.52
N THR A 183 4.96 22.61 -18.74
CA THR A 183 3.76 23.04 -19.47
C THR A 183 3.06 21.88 -20.18
N THR A 184 3.82 20.85 -20.60
CA THR A 184 3.30 19.64 -21.23
C THR A 184 3.02 18.54 -20.20
N ALA A 185 1.82 17.98 -20.26
CA ALA A 185 1.44 16.81 -19.48
C ALA A 185 1.79 15.50 -20.23
N LEU A 186 2.35 14.54 -19.49
CA LEU A 186 2.50 13.15 -19.95
C LEU A 186 1.15 12.42 -19.93
N ILE A 187 0.35 12.73 -18.91
CA ILE A 187 -1.03 12.29 -18.73
C ILE A 187 -1.83 13.51 -18.31
N ASP A 188 -2.95 13.74 -18.98
CA ASP A 188 -4.00 14.66 -18.57
C ASP A 188 -5.34 13.95 -18.81
N ARG A 189 -5.85 13.30 -17.77
CA ARG A 189 -7.03 12.44 -17.86
C ARG A 189 -8.11 12.95 -16.92
N ARG A 190 -9.29 13.23 -17.46
CA ARG A 190 -10.50 13.57 -16.70
C ARG A 190 -11.62 12.60 -17.02
N PHE A 191 -12.24 12.00 -16.00
CA PHE A 191 -13.31 11.03 -16.19
C PHE A 191 -14.32 11.04 -15.04
N ALA A 192 -15.56 10.68 -15.32
CA ALA A 192 -16.58 10.48 -14.29
C ALA A 192 -16.56 9.03 -13.80
N VAL A 193 -16.49 8.84 -12.49
CA VAL A 193 -16.48 7.53 -11.80
C VAL A 193 -17.86 6.90 -11.94
N PRO A 194 -18.00 5.80 -12.71
CA PRO A 194 -19.28 5.10 -12.86
C PRO A 194 -19.73 4.47 -11.53
N PRO A 195 -21.02 4.20 -11.34
CA PRO A 195 -22.11 4.47 -12.28
C PRO A 195 -22.50 5.95 -12.33
N CYS A 196 -22.82 6.43 -13.54
CA CYS A 196 -23.42 7.74 -13.78
C CYS A 196 -24.78 7.52 -14.44
N ASN A 197 -25.84 8.12 -13.88
CA ASN A 197 -27.20 8.10 -14.45
C ASN A 197 -27.39 9.25 -15.43
#